data_AF-A0AA86ZS72-F1
#
_entry.id   AF-A0AA86ZS72-F1
#
_cell.length_a   1.000
_cell.length_b   1.000
_cell.length_c   1.000
_cell.angle_alpha   90.00
_cell.angle_beta   90.00
_cell.angle_gamma   90.00
#
_symmetry.space_group_name_H-M   'P 1'
#
loop_
_entity.id
_entity.type
_entity.pdbx_description
1 polymer ?
#
loop_
_entity_poly.entity_id
_entity_poly.type
_entity_poly.pdbx_seq_one_letter_code
_entity_poly.pdbx_strand_id
1 'polypeptide(L)' 'MKVQQITSHGQDEMIFHCNGCGNDVAIDTFDLLIAEDNLHCPVCGTRNDQLDLLEDR' A
#
# COMPACT_ATOMS: atom_id res chain seq x y z
N MET A 1 30.57 -3.60 -0.60
CA MET A 1 29.58 -2.92 -1.46
C MET A 1 28.45 -2.45 -0.56
N LYS A 2 28.35 -1.14 -0.29
CA LYS A 2 27.22 -0.58 0.47
C LYS A 2 26.14 -0.25 -0.54
N VAL A 3 25.09 -1.06 -0.59
CA VAL A 3 23.87 -0.72 -1.31
C VAL A 3 23.33 0.53 -0.63
N GLN A 4 23.45 1.67 -1.31
CA GLN A 4 22.85 2.93 -0.87
C GLN A 4 21.34 2.76 -1.05
N GLN A 5 20.62 2.51 0.04
CA GLN A 5 19.17 2.60 0.05
C GLN A 5 18.80 4.09 0.09
N ILE A 6 18.84 4.73 -1.08
CA ILE A 6 18.30 6.07 -1.27
C ILE A 6 16.85 5.87 -1.69
N THR A 7 15.94 5.86 -0.73
CA THR A 7 14.56 6.33 -0.92
C THR A 7 14.13 7.04 0.36
N SER A 8 14.89 8.05 0.78
CA SER A 8 14.35 9.14 1.59
C SER A 8 13.59 10.07 0.65
N HIS A 9 12.44 9.63 0.16
CA HIS A 9 11.46 10.48 -0.50
C HIS A 9 10.20 10.40 0.35
N GLY A 10 9.68 11.55 0.76
CA GLY A 10 8.35 11.65 1.37
C GLY A 10 7.30 11.30 0.34
N GLN A 11 7.21 10.01 0.02
CA GLN A 11 6.04 9.44 -0.60
C GLN A 11 5.08 9.19 0.56
N ASP A 12 3.96 9.88 0.52
CA ASP A 12 2.91 9.72 1.51
C ASP A 12 2.44 8.26 1.37
N GLU A 13 2.69 7.45 2.39
CA GLU A 13 2.31 6.03 2.39
C GLU A 13 1.00 5.90 3.16
N MET A 14 0.01 5.29 2.51
CA MET A 14 -1.29 5.04 3.10
C MET A 14 -1.32 3.59 3.60
N ILE A 15 -1.70 3.39 4.86
CA ILE A 15 -1.85 2.04 5.42
C ILE A 15 -3.26 1.55 5.13
N PHE A 16 -3.37 0.40 4.49
CA PHE A 16 -4.65 -0.29 4.26
C PHE A 16 -4.70 -1.58 5.05
N HIS A 17 -5.81 -1.84 5.72
CA HIS A 17 -6.13 -3.14 6.26
C HIS A 17 -6.73 -4.02 5.14
N CYS A 18 -6.14 -5.19 4.88
CA CYS A 18 -6.74 -6.14 3.95
C CYS A 18 -7.66 -7.12 4.67
N ASN A 19 -8.97 -7.03 4.46
CA ASN A 19 -9.96 -7.99 4.99
C ASN A 19 -9.80 -9.41 4.45
N GLY A 20 -9.17 -9.56 3.27
CA GLY A 20 -8.95 -10.87 2.64
C GLY A 20 -7.88 -11.71 3.35
N CYS A 21 -6.83 -11.07 3.89
CA CYS A 21 -5.74 -11.77 4.58
C CYS A 21 -5.53 -11.34 6.04
N GLY A 22 -6.25 -10.32 6.51
CA GLY A 22 -6.14 -9.76 7.86
C GLY A 22 -4.82 -9.03 8.13
N ASN A 23 -4.06 -8.67 7.09
CA ASN A 23 -2.79 -7.96 7.22
C ASN A 23 -2.94 -6.50 6.85
N ASP A 24 -2.18 -5.67 7.55
CA ASP A 24 -2.00 -4.27 7.22
C ASP A 24 -0.90 -4.13 6.16
N VAL A 25 -1.19 -3.40 5.10
CA VAL A 25 -0.30 -3.18 3.97
C VAL A 25 -0.10 -1.68 3.77
N ALA A 26 1.14 -1.24 3.74
CA ALA A 26 1.48 0.13 3.34
C ALA A 26 1.51 0.17 1.82
N ILE A 27 0.70 1.07 1.24
CA ILE A 27 0.63 1.30 -0.20
C ILE A 27 1.03 2.75 -0.44
N ASP A 28 1.97 2.92 -1.35
CA ASP A 28 2.45 4.24 -1.74
C ASP A 28 1.34 5.03 -2.45
N THR A 29 1.18 6.31 -2.11
CA THR A 29 0.20 7.18 -2.80
C THR A 29 0.44 7.28 -4.30
N PHE A 30 1.69 7.13 -4.75
CA PHE A 30 2.00 7.09 -6.19
C PHE A 30 1.46 5.82 -6.85
N ASP A 31 1.57 4.67 -6.19
CA ASP A 31 0.98 3.41 -6.65
C ASP A 31 -0.54 3.50 -6.68
N LEU A 32 -1.18 4.15 -5.69
CA LEU A 32 -2.63 4.38 -5.69
C LEU A 32 -3.08 5.25 -6.87
N LEU A 33 -2.35 6.34 -7.15
CA LEU A 33 -2.64 7.25 -8.26
C LEU A 33 -2.49 6.57 -9.63
N ILE A 34 -1.55 5.64 -9.77
CA ILE A 34 -1.35 4.87 -11.00
C ILE A 34 -2.35 3.72 -11.09
N ALA A 35 -2.72 3.11 -9.97
CA ALA A 35 -3.57 1.95 -9.89
C ALA A 35 -5.07 2.29 -9.89
N GLU A 36 -5.50 3.37 -10.55
CA GLU A 36 -6.84 4.01 -10.57
C GLU A 36 -8.06 3.06 -10.42
N ASP A 37 -7.95 1.78 -10.79
CA ASP A 37 -8.99 0.75 -10.52
C ASP A 37 -8.43 -0.67 -10.25
N ASN A 38 -7.10 -0.85 -10.17
CA ASN A 38 -6.42 -2.15 -10.10
C ASN A 38 -5.54 -2.30 -8.86
N LEU A 39 -5.92 -1.64 -7.77
CA LEU A 39 -5.23 -1.84 -6.51
C LEU A 39 -5.54 -3.24 -5.97
N HIS A 40 -4.48 -3.99 -5.69
CA HIS A 40 -4.56 -5.31 -5.10
C HIS A 40 -3.69 -5.35 -3.85
N CYS A 41 -4.12 -6.12 -2.85
CA CYS A 41 -3.31 -6.37 -1.68
C CYS A 41 -1.99 -7.04 -2.13
N PRO A 42 -0.82 -6.48 -1.82
CA PRO A 42 0.47 -7.05 -2.22
C PRO A 42 0.76 -8.40 -1.56
N VAL A 43 0.03 -8.75 -0.49
CA VAL A 43 0.22 -10.00 0.26
C VAL A 43 -0.60 -11.15 -0.34
N CYS A 44 -1.89 -10.93 -0.58
CA CYS A 44 -2.81 -11.99 -1.01
C CYS A 44 -3.38 -11.79 -2.43
N GLY A 45 -3.11 -10.66 -3.07
CA GLY A 45 -3.63 -10.33 -4.41
C GLY A 45 -5.12 -10.03 -4.44
N THR A 46 -5.78 -9.84 -3.29
CA THR A 46 -7.20 -9.50 -3.24
C THR A 46 -7.43 -8.08 -3.75
N ARG A 47 -8.55 -7.84 -4.44
CA ARG A 47 -8.91 -6.52 -5.02
C ARG A 47 -9.10 -5.45 -3.95
N ASN A 48 -9.09 -4.19 -4.42
CA ASN A 48 -9.33 -2.98 -3.63
C ASN A 48 -10.60 -3.02 -2.77
N ASP A 49 -11.64 -3.71 -3.22
CA ASP A 49 -12.89 -3.92 -2.47
C ASP A 49 -12.72 -4.60 -1.09
N GLN A 50 -11.52 -5.12 -0.80
CA GLN A 50 -11.16 -5.74 0.48
C GLN A 50 -10.01 -5.01 1.17
N LEU A 51 -9.68 -3.78 0.76
CA LEU A 51 -8.68 -2.91 1.37
C LEU A 51 -9.40 -1.73 2.03
N ASP A 52 -9.36 -1.68 3.36
CA ASP A 52 -9.88 -0.55 4.15
C ASP A 52 -8.74 0.38 4.52
N LEU A 53 -8.84 1.66 4.18
CA LEU A 53 -7.84 2.65 4.57
C LEU A 53 -7.85 2.84 6.10
N LEU A 54 -6.70 2.60 6.74
CA LEU A 54 -6.47 2.90 8.16
C LEU A 54 -5.94 4.33 8.26
N GLU A 55 -6.85 5.31 8.26
CA GLU A 55 -6.51 6.68 8.65
C GLU A 55 -6.26 6.71 10.18
N ASP A 56 -5.03 7.04 10.58
CA ASP A 56 -4.67 7.26 11.98
C ASP A 56 -5.48 8.47 12.49
N ARG A 57 -6.39 8.24 13.43
CA ARG A 57 -7.36 9.21 13.95
C ARG A 57 -6.81 10.04 15.10
#